data_AF-A0A537B2T7-F1
#
_entry.id   AF-A0A537B2T7-F1
#
_cell.length_a   1.000
_cell.length_b   1.000
_cell.length_c   1.000
_cell.angle_alpha   90.00
_cell.angle_beta   90.00
_cell.angle_gamma   90.00
#
_symmetry.space_group_name_H-M   'P 1'
#
loop_
_entity.id
_entity.type
_entity.pdbx_description
1 polymer ?
#
loop_
_entity_poly.entity_id
_entity_poly.type
_entity_poly.pdbx_seq_one_letter_code
_entity_poly.pdbx_strand_id
1 'polypeptide(L)'
;MIWAGFTVALVWAWVVAPIRESTDAIPWLMKAPLIALYLMWPLWQGGRFVLQKMREAPLAAWQGRYYAFGNFQIRVLVDEDDRLLIVATDVLDALGIEGRGRQAERIRAIVGRDGLRTVPGTGQLAFTETGMQAWLERSSRRDVARFALWLRTQVSEPHRRMLERGMGN
;
A
#
# COMPACT_ATOMS: atom_id res chain seq x y z
N MET A 1 -7.15 -31.71 -10.34
CA MET A 1 -6.85 -32.84 -9.43
C MET A 1 -5.95 -33.94 -10.03
N ILE A 2 -5.41 -33.78 -11.25
CA ILE A 2 -4.50 -34.78 -11.87
C ILE A 2 -3.04 -34.66 -11.35
N TRP A 3 -2.68 -33.51 -10.78
CA TRP A 3 -1.30 -33.20 -10.37
C TRP A 3 -0.83 -33.89 -9.07
N ALA A 4 -1.72 -34.12 -8.11
CA ALA A 4 -1.35 -34.72 -6.83
C ALA A 4 -0.97 -36.20 -6.96
N GLY A 5 -1.64 -36.94 -7.86
CA GLY A 5 -1.30 -38.34 -8.15
C GLY A 5 0.06 -38.50 -8.81
N PHE A 6 0.46 -37.55 -9.68
CA PHE A 6 1.74 -37.59 -10.37
C PHE A 6 2.92 -37.26 -9.45
N THR A 7 2.74 -36.31 -8.52
CA THR A 7 3.76 -36.01 -7.50
C THR A 7 4.01 -37.18 -6.56
N VAL A 8 2.96 -37.92 -6.18
CA VAL A 8 3.11 -39.11 -5.32
C VAL A 8 3.81 -40.24 -6.06
N ALA A 9 3.47 -40.48 -7.34
CA ALA A 9 4.13 -41.49 -8.16
C ALA A 9 5.64 -41.18 -8.37
N LEU A 10 6.00 -39.90 -8.52
CA LEU A 10 7.38 -39.49 -8.72
C LEU A 10 8.22 -39.58 -7.43
N VAL A 11 7.62 -39.26 -6.27
CA VAL A 11 8.23 -39.47 -4.95
C VAL A 11 8.39 -40.95 -4.63
N TRP A 12 7.42 -41.79 -5.04
CA TRP A 12 7.52 -43.24 -4.89
C TRP A 12 8.64 -43.84 -5.76
N ALA A 13 8.77 -43.37 -7.01
CA ALA A 13 9.89 -43.71 -7.88
C ALA A 13 11.26 -43.24 -7.31
N TRP A 14 11.26 -42.14 -6.55
CA TRP A 14 12.42 -41.56 -5.85
C TRP A 14 12.89 -42.39 -4.64
N VAL A 15 11.96 -43.00 -3.89
CA VAL A 15 12.27 -43.76 -2.66
C VAL A 15 12.66 -45.20 -2.97
N VAL A 16 12.14 -45.78 -4.05
CA VAL A 16 12.37 -47.20 -4.41
C VAL A 16 13.63 -47.41 -5.25
N ALA A 17 14.14 -46.39 -5.95
CA ALA A 17 15.36 -46.51 -6.74
C ALA A 17 16.61 -46.41 -5.83
N PRO A 18 17.38 -47.50 -5.62
CA PRO A 18 18.55 -47.46 -4.76
C PRO A 18 19.65 -46.65 -5.46
N ILE A 19 19.95 -45.46 -4.93
CA ILE A 19 21.13 -44.68 -5.33
C ILE A 19 22.36 -45.43 -4.82
N ARG A 20 22.88 -46.35 -5.63
CA ARG A 20 24.16 -47.03 -5.34
C ARG A 20 25.05 -46.94 -6.59
N GLU A 21 26.18 -46.27 -6.38
CA GLU A 21 27.36 -46.11 -7.26
C GLU A 21 27.40 -44.90 -8.23
N SER A 22 28.62 -44.35 -8.33
CA SER A 22 28.99 -43.01 -8.79
C SER A 22 28.92 -42.78 -10.30
N THR A 23 28.35 -43.72 -11.07
CA THR A 23 28.25 -43.66 -12.53
C THR A 23 26.95 -42.99 -13.02
N ASP A 24 25.95 -42.83 -12.15
CA ASP A 24 24.64 -42.25 -12.48
C ASP A 24 24.58 -40.70 -12.38
N ALA A 25 25.70 -40.05 -12.08
CA ALA A 25 25.74 -38.58 -11.98
C ALA A 25 25.69 -37.88 -13.35
N ILE A 26 26.22 -38.50 -14.41
CA ILE A 26 26.31 -37.90 -15.76
C ILE A 26 24.92 -37.72 -16.40
N PRO A 27 24.00 -38.71 -16.38
CA PRO A 27 22.62 -38.52 -16.83
C PRO A 27 21.87 -37.45 -16.03
N TRP A 28 22.16 -37.31 -14.74
CA TRP A 28 21.58 -36.28 -13.88
C TRP A 28 22.07 -34.87 -14.23
N LEU A 29 23.37 -34.72 -14.50
CA LEU A 29 23.97 -33.46 -14.95
C LEU A 29 23.37 -32.96 -16.28
N MET A 30 23.08 -33.88 -17.21
CA MET A 30 22.42 -33.49 -18.47
C MET A 30 20.94 -33.13 -18.30
N LYS A 31 20.23 -33.73 -17.33
CA LYS A 31 18.83 -33.42 -17.04
C LYS A 31 18.66 -32.20 -16.12
N ALA A 32 19.70 -31.83 -15.36
CA ALA A 32 19.71 -30.68 -14.46
C ALA A 32 19.22 -29.37 -15.10
N PRO A 33 19.65 -28.93 -16.30
CA PRO A 33 19.15 -27.70 -16.91
C PRO A 33 17.66 -27.78 -17.27
N LEU A 34 17.16 -28.94 -17.68
CA LEU A 34 15.74 -29.14 -17.98
C LEU A 34 14.89 -29.12 -16.70
N ILE A 35 15.37 -29.73 -15.62
CA ILE A 35 14.72 -29.70 -14.30
C ILE A 35 14.74 -28.28 -13.73
N ALA A 36 15.87 -27.59 -13.83
CA ALA A 36 16.02 -26.21 -13.37
C ALA A 36 15.07 -25.28 -14.14
N LEU A 37 14.97 -25.41 -15.46
CA LEU A 37 14.04 -24.63 -16.27
C LEU A 37 12.57 -24.93 -15.92
N TYR A 38 12.26 -26.21 -15.71
CA TYR A 38 10.92 -26.65 -15.34
C TYR A 38 10.49 -26.15 -13.95
N LEU A 39 11.38 -26.13 -12.97
CA LEU A 39 11.12 -25.56 -11.64
C LEU A 39 11.13 -24.03 -11.65
N MET A 40 11.97 -23.41 -12.49
CA MET A 40 12.07 -21.96 -12.59
C MET A 40 10.79 -21.33 -13.17
N TRP A 41 10.08 -22.01 -14.07
CA TRP A 41 8.84 -21.52 -14.65
C TRP A 41 7.73 -21.23 -13.62
N PRO A 42 7.29 -22.18 -12.75
CA PRO A 42 6.29 -21.91 -11.73
C PRO A 42 6.79 -20.95 -10.65
N LEU A 43 8.10 -20.95 -10.33
CA LEU A 43 8.71 -19.96 -9.44
C LEU A 43 8.62 -18.54 -10.02
N TRP A 44 8.88 -18.39 -11.32
CA TRP A 44 8.78 -17.10 -12.00
C TRP A 44 7.33 -16.62 -12.12
N GLN A 45 6.41 -17.51 -12.49
CA GLN A 45 4.98 -17.19 -12.58
C GLN A 45 4.39 -16.87 -11.20
N GLY A 46 4.71 -17.67 -10.18
CA GLY A 46 4.31 -17.44 -8.80
C GLY A 46 4.88 -16.14 -8.24
N GLY A 47 6.16 -15.87 -8.50
CA GLY A 47 6.80 -14.61 -8.14
C GLY A 47 6.11 -13.41 -8.78
N ARG A 48 5.80 -13.46 -10.09
CA ARG A 48 5.06 -12.39 -10.77
C ARG A 48 3.67 -12.17 -10.20
N PHE A 49 2.94 -13.23 -9.87
CA PHE A 49 1.61 -13.13 -9.25
C PHE A 49 1.68 -12.47 -7.87
N VAL A 50 2.65 -12.87 -7.05
CA VAL A 50 2.89 -12.25 -5.73
C VAL A 50 3.28 -10.78 -5.89
N LEU A 51 4.18 -10.46 -6.81
CA LEU A 51 4.58 -9.09 -7.14
C LEU A 51 3.40 -8.24 -7.61
N GLN A 52 2.50 -8.80 -8.42
CA GLN A 52 1.31 -8.11 -8.89
C GLN A 52 0.33 -7.86 -7.74
N LYS A 53 0.04 -8.87 -6.91
CA LYS A 53 -0.76 -8.73 -5.68
C LYS A 53 -0.17 -7.69 -4.72
N MET A 54 1.14 -7.67 -4.54
CA MET A 54 1.84 -6.67 -3.72
C MET A 54 1.76 -5.25 -4.30
N ARG A 55 1.64 -5.11 -5.63
CA ARG A 55 1.44 -3.81 -6.30
C ARG A 55 -0.01 -3.34 -6.26
N GLU A 56 -0.97 -4.26 -6.29
CA GLU A 56 -2.40 -3.97 -6.24
C GLU A 56 -2.90 -3.70 -4.82
N ALA A 57 -2.34 -4.37 -3.80
CA ALA A 57 -2.70 -4.16 -2.39
C ALA A 57 -2.63 -2.68 -1.93
N PRO A 58 -1.56 -1.91 -2.20
CA PRO A 58 -1.50 -0.50 -1.82
C PRO A 58 -2.47 0.37 -2.62
N LEU A 59 -2.86 -0.03 -3.84
CA LEU A 59 -3.84 0.68 -4.66
C LEU A 59 -5.29 0.42 -4.21
N ALA A 60 -5.58 -0.79 -3.75
CA ALA A 60 -6.89 -1.17 -3.22
C ALA A 60 -7.29 -0.33 -2.01
N ALA A 61 -6.33 0.08 -1.16
CA ALA A 61 -6.58 0.94 -0.01
C ALA A 61 -7.24 2.29 -0.39
N TRP A 62 -6.98 2.77 -1.60
CA TRP A 62 -7.48 4.07 -2.08
C TRP A 62 -8.77 3.99 -2.89
N GLN A 63 -9.18 2.80 -3.35
CA GLN A 63 -10.32 2.66 -4.26
C GLN A 63 -11.60 3.24 -3.62
N GLY A 64 -12.14 4.29 -4.26
CA GLY A 64 -13.36 4.96 -3.83
C GLY A 64 -13.19 6.04 -2.76
N ARG A 65 -11.97 6.37 -2.33
CA ARG A 65 -11.72 7.39 -1.29
C ARG A 65 -10.98 8.63 -1.81
N TYR A 66 -11.47 9.15 -2.94
CA TYR A 66 -10.96 10.34 -3.59
C TYR A 66 -11.96 11.47 -3.47
N TYR A 67 -11.50 12.65 -3.05
CA TYR A 67 -12.31 13.86 -2.98
C TYR A 67 -11.74 14.91 -3.93
N ALA A 68 -12.61 15.54 -4.71
CA ALA A 68 -12.20 16.58 -5.65
C ALA A 68 -12.09 17.94 -4.94
N PHE A 69 -10.95 18.62 -5.12
CA PHE A 69 -10.73 19.99 -4.71
C PHE A 69 -10.18 20.80 -5.88
N GLY A 70 -11.03 21.64 -6.49
CA GLY A 70 -10.67 22.33 -7.74
C GLY A 70 -10.33 21.31 -8.83
N ASN A 71 -9.11 21.39 -9.38
CA ASN A 71 -8.59 20.46 -10.39
C ASN A 71 -7.74 19.32 -9.77
N PHE A 72 -7.71 19.19 -8.45
CA PHE A 72 -6.91 18.21 -7.74
C PHE A 72 -7.78 17.10 -7.15
N GLN A 73 -7.23 15.88 -7.12
CA GLN A 73 -7.81 14.74 -6.41
C GLN A 73 -7.05 14.55 -5.10
N ILE A 74 -7.76 14.65 -3.98
CA ILE A 74 -7.21 14.44 -2.66
C ILE A 74 -7.61 13.06 -2.17
N ARG A 75 -6.60 12.24 -1.87
CA ARG A 75 -6.81 10.92 -1.29
C ARG A 75 -6.96 11.01 0.22
N VAL A 76 -8.00 10.35 0.72
CA VAL A 76 -8.32 10.28 2.14
C VAL A 76 -8.48 8.82 2.55
N LEU A 77 -7.96 8.45 3.70
CA LEU A 77 -8.12 7.13 4.30
C LEU A 77 -8.72 7.27 5.68
N VAL A 78 -9.30 6.18 6.14
CA VAL A 78 -9.65 5.95 7.53
C VAL A 78 -8.73 4.84 8.01
N ASP A 79 -7.97 5.13 9.08
CA ASP A 79 -7.09 4.16 9.76
C ASP A 79 -7.93 3.13 10.55
N GLU A 80 -7.30 2.12 11.13
CA GLU A 80 -7.96 1.11 11.97
C GLU A 80 -8.68 1.71 13.19
N ASP A 81 -8.20 2.85 13.68
CA ASP A 81 -8.79 3.61 14.80
C ASP A 81 -9.90 4.58 14.36
N ASP A 82 -10.49 4.41 13.18
CA ASP A 82 -11.48 5.34 12.59
C ASP A 82 -10.99 6.79 12.44
N ARG A 83 -9.68 6.98 12.29
CA ARG A 83 -9.06 8.30 12.13
C ARG A 83 -8.86 8.66 10.67
N LEU A 84 -9.26 9.87 10.29
CA LEU A 84 -8.98 10.40 8.96
C LEU A 84 -7.49 10.67 8.75
N LEU A 85 -6.97 10.12 7.65
CA LEU A 85 -5.63 10.30 7.14
C LEU A 85 -5.71 10.90 5.74
N ILE A 86 -5.18 12.11 5.55
CA ILE A 86 -5.25 12.85 4.29
C ILE A 86 -3.86 12.88 3.66
N VAL A 87 -3.70 12.41 2.42
CA VAL A 87 -2.37 12.31 1.79
C VAL A 87 -1.71 13.67 1.68
N ALA A 88 -0.53 13.80 2.28
CA ALA A 88 0.17 15.07 2.38
C ALA A 88 0.59 15.60 1.01
N THR A 89 1.06 14.72 0.11
CA THR A 89 1.48 15.10 -1.24
C THR A 89 0.37 15.79 -2.01
N ASP A 90 -0.84 15.23 -2.01
CA ASP A 90 -1.99 15.76 -2.75
C ASP A 90 -2.40 17.14 -2.23
N VAL A 91 -2.33 17.34 -0.90
CA VAL A 91 -2.62 18.63 -0.27
C VAL A 91 -1.56 19.68 -0.59
N LEU A 92 -0.28 19.30 -0.54
CA LEU A 92 0.82 20.19 -0.89
C LEU A 92 0.75 20.61 -2.36
N ASP A 93 0.37 19.69 -3.26
CA ASP A 93 0.13 20.00 -4.67
C ASP A 93 -1.05 20.93 -4.86
N ALA A 94 -2.18 20.64 -4.21
CA ALA A 94 -3.38 21.47 -4.30
C ALA A 94 -3.17 22.91 -3.79
N LEU A 95 -2.24 23.11 -2.86
CA LEU A 95 -1.91 24.42 -2.28
C LEU A 95 -0.67 25.07 -2.93
N GLY A 96 -0.10 24.44 -3.96
CA GLY A 96 1.09 24.94 -4.66
C GLY A 96 2.29 25.11 -3.73
N ILE A 97 2.47 24.20 -2.77
CA ILE A 97 3.61 24.20 -1.85
C ILE A 97 4.77 23.46 -2.50
N GLU A 98 5.87 24.17 -2.71
CA GLU A 98 7.06 23.65 -3.38
C GLU A 98 8.32 23.75 -2.52
N GLY A 99 9.37 23.05 -2.95
CA GLY A 99 10.70 23.11 -2.35
C GLY A 99 10.72 22.76 -0.86
N ARG A 100 11.34 23.63 -0.06
CA ARG A 100 11.53 23.41 1.40
C ARG A 100 10.23 23.32 2.19
N GLY A 101 9.09 23.72 1.62
CA GLY A 101 7.78 23.56 2.25
C GLY A 101 7.26 22.12 2.26
N ARG A 102 7.81 21.25 1.41
CA ARG A 102 7.41 19.83 1.28
C ARG A 102 8.23 18.88 2.15
N GLN A 103 9.28 19.38 2.82
CA GLN A 103 10.14 18.56 3.67
C GLN A 103 9.38 18.05 4.88
N ALA A 104 9.36 16.73 5.06
CA ALA A 104 8.58 16.05 6.09
C ALA A 104 8.97 16.51 7.50
N GLU A 105 10.27 16.74 7.74
CA GLU A 105 10.81 17.20 9.02
C GLU A 105 10.25 18.57 9.38
N ARG A 106 10.14 19.47 8.40
CA ARG A 106 9.60 20.81 8.59
C ARG A 106 8.10 20.79 8.84
N ILE A 107 7.38 19.94 8.11
CA ILE A 107 5.95 19.75 8.32
C ILE A 107 5.71 19.20 9.74
N ARG A 108 6.46 18.18 10.16
CA ARG A 108 6.41 17.62 11.54
C ARG A 108 6.75 18.64 12.61
N ALA A 109 7.66 19.58 12.34
CA ALA A 109 7.95 20.67 13.28
C ALA A 109 6.75 21.62 13.49
N ILE A 110 5.82 21.68 12.53
CA ILE A 110 4.59 22.47 12.63
C ILE A 110 3.46 21.67 13.26
N VAL A 111 3.23 20.45 12.77
CA VAL A 111 2.05 19.65 13.12
C VAL A 111 2.27 18.69 14.30
N GLY A 112 3.51 18.61 14.79
CA GLY A 112 3.94 17.62 15.76
C GLY A 112 4.22 16.25 15.13
N ARG A 113 4.79 15.34 15.94
CA ARG A 113 5.16 13.99 15.52
C ARG A 113 3.94 13.18 15.06
N ASP A 114 2.83 13.32 15.76
CA ASP A 114 1.60 12.56 15.50
C ASP A 114 0.69 13.21 14.46
N GLY A 115 0.97 14.46 14.09
CA GLY A 115 0.23 15.20 13.07
C GLY A 115 0.52 14.75 11.63
N LEU A 116 1.66 14.08 11.41
CA LEU A 116 2.08 13.55 10.10
C LEU A 116 2.55 12.11 10.23
N ARG A 117 1.72 11.18 9.77
CA ARG A 117 1.97 9.72 9.87
C ARG A 117 2.28 9.13 8.51
N THR A 118 2.95 7.99 8.53
CA THR A 118 3.14 7.17 7.33
C THR A 118 1.99 6.20 7.22
N VAL A 119 1.32 6.18 6.07
CA VAL A 119 0.22 5.28 5.76
C VAL A 119 0.74 3.84 5.65
N PRO A 120 0.20 2.88 6.42
CA PRO A 120 0.57 1.48 6.33
C PRO A 120 0.41 0.92 4.90
N GLY A 121 1.35 0.08 4.46
CA GLY A 121 1.31 -0.58 3.15
C GLY A 121 1.71 0.28 1.94
N THR A 122 1.53 1.61 1.99
CA THR A 122 1.89 2.50 0.86
C THR A 122 3.15 3.32 1.11
N GLY A 123 3.53 3.52 2.38
CA GLY A 123 4.69 4.34 2.74
C GLY A 123 4.51 5.85 2.50
N GLN A 124 3.31 6.29 2.10
CA GLN A 124 3.02 7.68 1.83
C GLN A 124 2.82 8.45 3.14
N LEU A 125 3.22 9.73 3.16
CA LEU A 125 2.94 10.61 4.29
C LEU A 125 1.50 11.13 4.20
N ALA A 126 0.79 11.07 5.32
CA ALA A 126 -0.55 11.60 5.47
C ALA A 126 -0.67 12.43 6.74
N PHE A 127 -1.43 13.51 6.64
CA PHE A 127 -1.83 14.30 7.78
C PHE A 127 -2.96 13.59 8.52
N THR A 128 -2.87 13.58 9.84
CA THR A 128 -4.06 13.33 10.67
C THR A 128 -4.97 14.55 10.64
N GLU A 129 -6.23 14.40 11.03
CA GLU A 129 -7.16 15.54 11.09
C GLU A 129 -6.64 16.67 11.99
N THR A 130 -6.12 16.34 13.17
CA THR A 130 -5.53 17.30 14.11
C THR A 130 -4.26 17.94 13.57
N GLY A 131 -3.39 17.15 12.93
CA GLY A 131 -2.18 17.65 12.29
C GLY A 131 -2.47 18.60 11.14
N MET A 132 -3.49 18.28 10.34
CA MET A 132 -3.96 19.14 9.25
C MET A 132 -4.49 20.46 9.79
N GLN A 133 -5.32 20.45 10.83
CA GLN A 133 -5.84 21.69 11.44
C GLN A 133 -4.70 22.59 11.94
N ALA A 134 -3.76 22.02 12.72
CA ALA A 134 -2.59 22.77 13.21
C ALA A 134 -1.74 23.35 12.07
N TRP A 135 -1.62 22.62 10.95
CA TRP A 135 -0.91 23.10 9.77
C TRP A 135 -1.63 24.26 9.07
N LEU A 136 -2.95 24.12 8.89
CA LEU A 136 -3.79 25.12 8.23
C LEU A 136 -3.86 26.41 9.06
N GLU A 137 -3.98 26.32 10.39
CA GLU A 137 -4.00 27.48 11.30
C GLU A 137 -2.74 28.33 11.22
N ARG A 138 -1.58 27.69 10.98
CA ARG A 138 -0.30 28.39 10.90
C ARG A 138 -0.06 29.05 9.53
N SER A 139 -0.92 28.80 8.54
CA SER A 139 -0.79 29.29 7.19
C SER A 139 -1.85 30.36 6.88
N SER A 140 -1.44 31.61 6.75
CA SER A 140 -2.33 32.77 6.55
C SER A 140 -2.79 32.99 5.10
N ARG A 141 -2.59 32.01 4.21
CA ARG A 141 -2.91 32.15 2.77
C ARG A 141 -4.42 32.00 2.52
N ARG A 142 -4.97 32.81 1.61
CA ARG A 142 -6.39 32.71 1.20
C ARG A 142 -6.77 31.33 0.66
N ASP A 143 -5.86 30.69 -0.07
CA ASP A 143 -6.09 29.35 -0.66
C ASP A 143 -6.25 28.27 0.42
N VAL A 144 -5.54 28.44 1.54
CA VAL A 144 -5.58 27.55 2.71
C VAL A 144 -6.92 27.67 3.42
N ALA A 145 -7.47 28.87 3.58
CA ALA A 145 -8.79 29.06 4.16
C ALA A 145 -9.89 28.39 3.31
N ARG A 146 -9.79 28.49 1.98
CA ARG A 146 -10.70 27.79 1.05
C ARG A 146 -10.59 26.27 1.20
N PHE A 147 -9.37 25.75 1.25
CA PHE A 147 -9.13 24.33 1.46
C PHE A 147 -9.65 23.85 2.82
N ALA A 148 -9.43 24.60 3.90
CA ALA A 148 -9.92 24.27 5.23
C ALA A 148 -11.46 24.16 5.27
N LEU A 149 -12.15 25.11 4.63
CA LEU A 149 -13.62 25.09 4.52
C LEU A 149 -14.11 23.87 3.73
N TRP A 150 -13.46 23.59 2.60
CA TRP A 150 -13.77 22.41 1.79
C TRP A 150 -13.56 21.11 2.58
N LEU A 151 -12.41 20.97 3.25
CA LEU A 151 -12.06 19.78 4.01
C LEU A 151 -13.12 19.52 5.10
N ARG A 152 -13.51 20.57 5.82
CA ARG A 152 -14.55 20.47 6.85
C ARG A 152 -15.88 20.00 6.27
N THR A 153 -16.34 20.63 5.20
CA THR A 153 -17.69 20.41 4.64
C THR A 153 -17.82 19.10 3.84
N GLN A 154 -16.76 18.70 3.13
CA GLN A 154 -16.80 17.57 2.21
C GLN A 154 -16.20 16.29 2.80
N VAL A 155 -15.28 16.40 3.77
CA VAL A 155 -14.55 15.24 4.29
C VAL A 155 -14.86 15.02 5.78
N SER A 156 -14.55 15.98 6.65
CA SER A 156 -14.67 15.79 8.11
C SER A 156 -16.11 15.65 8.59
N GLU A 157 -17.01 16.56 8.19
CA GLU A 157 -18.40 16.53 8.66
C GLU A 157 -19.17 15.29 8.19
N PRO A 158 -19.11 14.87 6.92
CA PRO A 158 -19.75 13.62 6.49
C PRO A 158 -19.22 12.40 7.25
N HIS A 159 -17.90 12.35 7.47
CA HIS A 159 -17.29 11.24 8.21
C HIS A 159 -17.76 11.20 9.67
N ARG A 160 -17.80 12.34 10.36
CA ARG A 160 -18.30 12.43 11.73
C ARG A 160 -19.75 11.93 11.84
N ARG A 161 -20.61 12.31 10.90
CA ARG A 161 -22.01 11.84 10.85
C ARG A 161 -22.11 10.33 10.62
N MET A 162 -21.17 9.73 9.88
CA MET A 162 -21.13 8.27 9.70
C MET A 162 -20.74 7.57 11.00
N LEU A 163 -19.76 8.08 11.74
CA LEU A 163 -19.36 7.53 13.04
C LEU A 163 -20.50 7.63 14.07
N GLU A 164 -21.16 8.78 14.16
CA GLU A 164 -22.31 8.99 15.06
C GLU A 164 -23.47 8.02 14.76
N ARG A 165 -23.72 7.71 13.48
CA ARG A 165 -24.74 6.73 13.07
C ARG A 165 -24.32 5.29 13.31
N GLY A 166 -23.02 4.98 13.23
CA GLY A 166 -22.48 3.65 13.51
C GLY A 166 -22.49 3.29 15.00
N MET A 167 -22.40 4.28 15.89
CA MET A 167 -22.47 4.09 17.35
C MET A 167 -23.90 4.04 17.92
N GLY A 168 -24.92 4.27 17.09
CA GLY A 168 -26.33 4.33 17.49
C GLY A 168 -27.11 3.02 17.33
N ASN A 169 -26.43 1.90 17.05
CA ASN A 169 -26.99 0.55 16.90
C ASN A 169 -26.34 -0.39 17.92
#